data_AF-A0A090QZU8-F1
#
_entry.id   AF-A0A090QZU8-F1
#
_cell.length_a   1.000
_cell.length_b   1.000
_cell.length_c   1.000
_cell.angle_alpha   90.00
_cell.angle_beta   90.00
_cell.angle_gamma   90.00
#
_symmetry.space_group_name_H-M   'P 1'
#
loop_
_entity.id
_entity.type
_entity.pdbx_description
1 polymer ?
#
loop_
_entity_poly.entity_id
_entity_poly.type
_entity_poly.pdbx_seq_one_letter_code
_entity_poly.pdbx_strand_id
1 'polypeptide(L)'
;MINALVIDDERYAREELMDLLEESGKVNVIGECSNAIEALKKINTLKPDAIFLDIQMPQITGIELLSMLDPDTMPKVVFVTAYDDYACRPLKITRLITCSNRLNRHVWRKPSSA
;
A
#
# COMPACT_ATOMS: atom_id res chain seq x y z
N MET A 1 4.82 17.61 -6.47
CA MET A 1 3.56 17.03 -5.96
C MET A 1 3.61 15.54 -6.29
N ILE A 2 3.38 14.66 -5.32
CA ILE A 2 3.47 13.20 -5.51
C ILE A 2 2.13 12.71 -6.06
N ASN A 3 2.12 12.04 -7.20
CA ASN A 3 0.90 11.44 -7.72
C ASN A 3 0.68 10.08 -7.07
N ALA A 4 -0.47 9.90 -6.41
CA ALA A 4 -0.77 8.69 -5.67
C ALA A 4 -2.06 8.01 -6.10
N LEU A 5 -2.08 6.68 -5.98
CA LEU A 5 -3.30 5.87 -6.08
C LEU A 5 -3.70 5.38 -4.68
N VAL A 6 -4.98 5.39 -4.36
CA VAL A 6 -5.52 4.81 -3.12
C VAL A 6 -6.22 3.49 -3.42
N ILE A 7 -5.91 2.43 -2.70
CA ILE A 7 -6.39 1.07 -2.94
C ILE A 7 -6.83 0.47 -1.61
N ASP A 8 -8.13 0.29 -1.45
CA ASP A 8 -8.76 -0.28 -0.25
C ASP A 8 -10.15 -0.74 -0.69
N ASP A 9 -10.69 -1.85 -0.21
CA ASP A 9 -12.04 -2.30 -0.59
C ASP A 9 -13.14 -1.54 0.14
N GLU A 10 -12.83 -0.95 1.30
CA GLU A 10 -13.76 -0.18 2.09
C GLU A 10 -13.87 1.27 1.60
N ARG A 11 -15.08 1.65 1.16
CA ARG A 11 -15.34 2.98 0.60
C ARG A 11 -15.06 4.12 1.57
N TYR A 12 -15.51 4.01 2.82
CA TYR A 12 -15.35 5.08 3.81
C TYR A 12 -13.88 5.30 4.16
N ALA A 13 -13.11 4.23 4.31
CA ALA A 13 -11.67 4.31 4.55
C ALA A 13 -10.92 4.99 3.39
N ARG A 14 -11.30 4.72 2.13
CA ARG A 14 -10.75 5.43 0.96
C ARG A 14 -11.05 6.91 0.99
N GLU A 15 -12.32 7.27 1.20
CA GLU A 15 -12.76 8.68 1.22
C GLU A 15 -12.01 9.46 2.31
N GLU A 16 -11.95 8.93 3.53
CA GLU A 16 -11.20 9.55 4.64
C GLU A 16 -9.70 9.70 4.34
N LEU A 17 -9.07 8.67 3.76
CA LEU A 17 -7.66 8.74 3.41
C LEU A 17 -7.39 9.77 2.32
N MET A 18 -8.26 9.86 1.32
CA MET A 18 -8.14 10.85 0.25
C MET A 18 -8.22 12.27 0.81
N ASP A 19 -9.21 12.56 1.67
CA ASP A 19 -9.35 13.85 2.32
C ASP A 19 -8.07 14.24 3.08
N LEU A 20 -7.51 13.31 3.88
CA LEU A 20 -6.26 13.52 4.62
C LEU A 20 -5.05 13.78 3.70
N LEU A 21 -4.99 13.09 2.55
CA LEU A 21 -3.90 13.26 1.59
C LEU A 21 -4.00 14.60 0.86
N GLU A 22 -5.20 15.02 0.48
CA GLU A 22 -5.46 16.31 -0.18
C GLU A 22 -5.19 17.48 0.76
N GLU A 23 -5.63 17.41 2.02
CA GLU A 23 -5.34 18.40 3.06
C GLU A 23 -3.84 18.64 3.26
N SER A 24 -3.02 17.62 3.03
CA SER A 24 -1.56 17.74 3.15
C SER A 24 -0.93 18.69 2.11
N GLY A 25 -1.61 18.92 0.97
CA GLY A 25 -1.12 19.69 -0.17
C GLY A 25 0.12 19.12 -0.87
N LYS A 26 0.56 17.91 -0.49
CA LYS A 26 1.79 17.27 -1.00
C LYS A 26 1.51 16.11 -1.94
N VAL A 27 0.34 15.49 -1.78
CA VAL A 27 -0.10 14.32 -2.52
C VAL A 27 -1.28 14.73 -3.40
N ASN A 28 -1.20 14.37 -4.67
CA ASN A 28 -2.27 14.49 -5.64
C ASN A 28 -2.83 13.09 -5.89
N VAL A 29 -4.05 12.82 -5.42
CA VAL A 29 -4.69 11.53 -5.64
C VAL A 29 -5.19 11.47 -7.08
N ILE A 30 -4.53 10.67 -7.91
CA ILE A 30 -4.85 10.55 -9.34
C ILE A 30 -5.88 9.46 -9.63
N GLY A 31 -6.31 8.74 -8.60
CA GLY A 31 -7.36 7.75 -8.67
C GLY A 31 -7.45 6.89 -7.42
N GLU A 32 -8.58 6.23 -7.29
CA GLU A 32 -8.87 5.23 -6.24
C GLU A 32 -9.25 3.89 -6.86
N CYS A 33 -9.09 2.79 -6.13
CA CYS A 33 -9.47 1.44 -6.53
C CYS A 33 -10.10 0.69 -5.37
N SER A 34 -11.12 -0.09 -5.66
CA SER A 34 -11.81 -0.94 -4.67
C SER A 34 -11.26 -2.38 -4.60
N ASN A 35 -10.35 -2.74 -5.50
CA ASN A 35 -9.81 -4.09 -5.60
C ASN A 35 -8.48 -4.11 -6.37
N ALA A 36 -7.74 -5.21 -6.21
CA ALA A 36 -6.44 -5.41 -6.85
C ALA A 36 -6.48 -5.40 -8.39
N ILE A 37 -7.54 -5.93 -9.01
CA ILE A 37 -7.62 -6.03 -10.48
C ILE A 37 -7.73 -4.63 -11.09
N GLU A 38 -8.55 -3.77 -10.51
CA GLU A 38 -8.66 -2.36 -10.90
C GLU A 38 -7.34 -1.62 -10.63
N ALA A 39 -6.71 -1.89 -9.48
CA ALA A 39 -5.42 -1.33 -9.13
C ALA A 39 -4.33 -1.65 -10.15
N LEU A 40 -4.17 -2.91 -10.57
CA LEU A 40 -3.19 -3.30 -11.60
C LEU A 40 -3.38 -2.52 -12.90
N LYS A 41 -4.63 -2.37 -13.37
CA LYS A 41 -4.92 -1.63 -14.60
C LYS A 41 -4.55 -0.15 -14.45
N LYS A 42 -4.92 0.48 -13.34
CA LYS A 42 -4.62 1.90 -13.10
C LYS A 42 -3.14 2.15 -12.84
N ILE A 43 -2.43 1.28 -12.13
CA ILE A 43 -0.98 1.39 -11.91
C ILE A 43 -0.25 1.37 -13.26
N ASN A 44 -0.58 0.41 -14.13
CA ASN A 44 0.04 0.31 -15.45
C ASN A 44 -0.29 1.49 -16.38
N THR A 45 -1.50 2.04 -16.28
CA THR A 45 -1.96 3.13 -17.16
C THR A 45 -1.50 4.50 -16.67
N LEU A 46 -1.66 4.77 -15.38
CA LEU A 46 -1.43 6.08 -14.78
C LEU A 46 0.00 6.26 -14.27
N LYS A 47 0.73 5.17 -14.05
CA LYS A 47 2.12 5.17 -13.52
C LYS A 47 2.28 6.11 -12.31
N PRO A 48 1.54 5.86 -11.21
CA PRO A 48 1.63 6.69 -10.02
C PRO A 48 3.04 6.65 -9.41
N ASP A 49 3.42 7.71 -8.68
CA ASP A 49 4.67 7.75 -7.93
C ASP A 49 4.59 6.90 -6.64
N ALA A 50 3.38 6.82 -6.06
CA ALA A 50 3.10 6.10 -4.84
C ALA A 50 1.73 5.42 -4.88
N ILE A 51 1.58 4.34 -4.13
CA ILE A 51 0.29 3.70 -3.87
C ILE A 51 0.08 3.56 -2.37
N PHE A 52 -1.13 3.87 -1.92
CA PHE A 52 -1.63 3.57 -0.59
C PHE A 52 -2.48 2.31 -0.71
N LEU A 53 -2.12 1.28 0.03
CA LEU A 53 -2.62 -0.06 -0.21
C LEU A 53 -3.06 -0.73 1.08
N ASP A 54 -4.32 -1.14 1.14
CA ASP A 54 -4.77 -2.09 2.15
C ASP A 54 -4.30 -3.51 1.85
N ILE A 55 -3.97 -4.22 2.93
CA ILE A 55 -3.46 -5.58 2.88
C ILE A 55 -4.60 -6.57 2.67
N GLN A 56 -5.77 -6.33 3.26
CA GLN A 56 -6.88 -7.26 3.37
C GLN A 56 -8.03 -6.89 2.44
N MET A 57 -7.83 -7.13 1.14
CA MET A 57 -8.91 -7.01 0.16
C MET A 57 -9.49 -8.38 -0.23
N PRO A 58 -10.79 -8.46 -0.59
CA PRO A 58 -11.39 -9.65 -1.14
C PRO A 58 -10.68 -10.15 -2.41
N GLN A 59 -10.64 -11.48 -2.58
CA GLN A 59 -10.08 -12.19 -3.74
C GLN A 59 -8.56 -12.15 -3.88
N ILE A 60 -7.96 -10.96 -3.85
CA ILE A 60 -6.51 -10.75 -4.00
C ILE A 60 -6.08 -9.76 -2.93
N THR A 61 -5.16 -10.20 -2.07
CA THR A 61 -4.59 -9.38 -1.01
C THR A 61 -3.68 -8.28 -1.59
N GLY A 62 -3.46 -7.21 -0.83
CA GLY A 62 -2.51 -6.16 -1.25
C GLY A 62 -1.09 -6.69 -1.46
N ILE A 63 -0.67 -7.71 -0.71
CA ILE A 63 0.66 -8.31 -0.87
C ILE A 63 0.75 -9.12 -2.17
N GLU A 64 -0.29 -9.86 -2.52
CA GLU A 64 -0.37 -10.58 -3.80
C GLU A 64 -0.39 -9.61 -4.98
N LEU A 65 -1.10 -8.49 -4.87
CA LEU A 65 -1.08 -7.40 -5.86
C LEU A 65 0.35 -6.95 -6.16
N LEU A 66 1.18 -6.71 -5.14
CA LEU A 66 2.57 -6.29 -5.32
C LEU A 66 3.43 -7.34 -6.04
N SER A 67 3.13 -8.62 -5.81
CA SER A 67 3.83 -9.73 -6.47
C SER A 67 3.51 -9.83 -7.96
N MET A 68 2.44 -9.19 -8.42
CA MET A 68 2.02 -9.12 -9.82
C MET A 68 2.57 -7.90 -10.56
N LEU A 69 3.18 -6.94 -9.85
CA LEU A 69 3.77 -5.74 -10.44
C LEU A 69 5.18 -6.03 -10.97
N ASP A 70 5.54 -5.34 -12.05
CA ASP A 70 6.89 -5.36 -12.59
C ASP A 70 7.84 -4.63 -11.61
N PRO A 71 8.91 -5.28 -11.11
CA PRO A 71 9.88 -4.67 -10.21
C PRO A 71 10.51 -3.38 -10.73
N ASP A 72 10.66 -3.24 -12.06
CA ASP A 72 11.30 -2.08 -12.68
C ASP A 72 10.36 -0.85 -12.75
N THR A 73 9.05 -1.06 -12.66
CA THR A 73 8.04 0.01 -12.71
C THR A 73 7.23 0.15 -11.41
N MET A 74 7.70 -0.49 -10.34
CA MET A 74 6.99 -0.54 -9.07
C MET A 74 6.93 0.85 -8.40
N PRO A 75 5.72 1.39 -8.12
CA PRO A 75 5.55 2.63 -7.39
C PRO A 75 5.95 2.46 -5.92
N LYS A 76 6.16 3.58 -5.21
CA LYS A 76 6.40 3.53 -3.76
C LYS A 76 5.15 3.02 -3.04
N VAL A 77 5.29 1.97 -2.24
CA VAL A 77 4.15 1.37 -1.54
C VAL A 77 4.09 1.90 -0.10
N VAL A 78 2.90 2.35 0.28
CA VAL A 78 2.52 2.70 1.65
C VAL A 78 1.37 1.80 2.05
N PHE A 79 1.59 0.94 3.04
CA PHE A 79 0.50 0.11 3.55
C PHE A 79 -0.40 0.90 4.49
N VAL A 80 -1.70 0.76 4.30
CA VAL A 80 -2.74 1.35 5.15
C VAL A 80 -3.62 0.21 5.61
N THR A 81 -3.52 -0.20 6.87
CA THR A 81 -4.29 -1.34 7.39
C THR A 81 -4.62 -1.14 8.86
N ALA A 82 -5.75 -1.67 9.30
CA ALA A 82 -6.16 -1.69 10.71
C ALA A 82 -5.64 -2.92 11.48
N TYR A 83 -4.88 -3.82 10.83
CA TYR A 83 -4.46 -5.09 11.43
C TYR A 83 -3.09 -5.02 12.11
N ASP A 84 -3.03 -5.40 13.39
CA ASP A 84 -1.82 -5.33 14.22
C ASP A 84 -0.77 -6.41 13.89
N ASP A 85 -1.14 -7.59 13.38
CA ASP A 85 -0.18 -8.71 13.24
C ASP A 85 0.79 -8.60 12.05
N TYR A 86 0.45 -7.85 11.00
CA TYR A 86 1.40 -7.50 9.93
C TYR A 86 2.22 -6.25 10.28
N ALA A 87 1.83 -5.55 11.35
CA ALA A 87 2.58 -4.46 11.93
C ALA A 87 3.69 -5.05 12.81
N CYS A 88 4.80 -5.48 12.20
CA CYS A 88 6.08 -5.58 12.91
C CYS A 88 6.63 -4.18 13.30
N ARG A 89 5.74 -3.32 13.81
CA ARG A 89 5.90 -2.18 14.71
C ARG A 89 4.51 -1.52 14.87
N PRO A 90 4.02 -1.26 16.10
CA PRO A 90 2.70 -0.69 16.30
C PRO A 90 2.71 0.76 15.84
N LEU A 91 1.95 1.09 14.80
CA LEU A 91 1.72 2.48 14.44
C LEU A 91 0.23 2.69 14.16
N LYS A 92 -0.48 3.01 15.25
CA LYS A 92 -1.71 3.80 15.28
C LYS A 92 -1.64 4.90 14.23
N ILE A 93 -2.45 4.81 13.17
CA ILE A 93 -3.08 5.85 12.29
C ILE A 93 -2.31 7.18 12.09
N THR A 94 -1.00 7.19 12.28
CA THR A 94 -0.16 8.37 12.27
C THR A 94 1.23 7.85 12.00
N ARG A 95 1.57 7.80 10.70
CA ARG A 95 2.92 7.90 10.12
C ARG A 95 3.15 6.84 9.03
N LEU A 96 3.28 7.34 7.79
CA LEU A 96 3.64 6.60 6.59
C LEU A 96 4.73 5.56 6.88
N ILE A 97 4.42 4.28 6.68
CA ILE A 97 5.44 3.24 6.53
C ILE A 97 5.83 3.24 5.06
N THR A 98 7.00 3.80 4.73
CA THR A 98 7.60 3.58 3.41
C THR A 98 8.41 2.28 3.49
N CYS A 99 7.95 1.22 2.83
CA CYS A 99 8.79 0.04 2.67
C CYS A 99 9.73 0.31 1.48
N SER A 100 10.83 1.02 1.73
CA SER A 100 11.87 1.21 0.73
C SER A 100 12.57 -0.13 0.52
N ASN A 101 12.41 -0.67 -0.69
CA ASN A 101 12.85 -2.00 -1.08
C ASN A 101 14.38 -2.15 -0.95
N ARG A 102 14.85 -2.85 0.09
CA ARG A 102 16.19 -3.45 0.15
C ARG A 102 16.23 -4.62 1.13
N LEU A 103 15.53 -5.71 0.84
CA LEU A 103 15.71 -6.96 1.58
C LEU A 103 15.74 -8.15 0.62
N ASN A 104 16.84 -8.26 -0.11
CA ASN A 104 17.38 -9.56 -0.47
C ASN A 104 18.67 -9.76 0.34
N ARG A 105 18.57 -10.53 1.44
CA ARG A 105 19.58 -11.48 1.96
C ARG A 105 19.22 -11.94 3.40
N HIS A 106 18.89 -13.22 3.50
CA HIS A 106 19.11 -14.11 4.65
C HIS A 106 18.82 -13.59 6.07
N VAL A 107 17.60 -13.79 6.58
CA VAL A 107 17.39 -14.27 7.98
C VAL A 107 16.07 -15.05 8.03
N TRP A 108 16.05 -16.25 7.43
CA TRP A 108 15.14 -17.30 7.89
C TRP A 108 15.85 -18.00 9.05
N ARG A 109 15.58 -17.57 10.27
CA ARG A 109 15.83 -18.38 11.47
C ARG A 109 14.78 -18.05 12.52
N LYS A 110 13.85 -18.99 12.70
CA LYS A 110 13.15 -19.11 13.99
C LYS A 110 14.21 -19.23 15.09
N PRO A 111 14.05 -18.57 16.25
CA PRO A 111 14.42 -19.21 17.49
C PRO A 111 13.27 -20.13 17.89
N SER A 112 13.55 -21.42 17.90
CA SER A 112 12.92 -22.35 18.84
C SER A 112 13.21 -21.90 20.28
N SER A 113 12.46 -22.50 21.21
CA SER A 113 12.55 -22.48 22.69
C SER A 113 11.89 -21.27 23.37
N ALA A 114 11.00 -21.45 24.36
CA ALA A 114 10.74 -22.60 25.23
C ALA A 114 9.23 -22.72 25.56
#